data_AF-A0AAX6MMD5-F1
#
_entry.id   AF-A0AAX6MMD5-F1
#
_cell.length_a   1.000
_cell.length_b   1.000
_cell.length_c   1.000
_cell.angle_alpha   90.00
_cell.angle_beta   90.00
_cell.angle_gamma   90.00
#
_symmetry.space_group_name_H-M   'P 1'
#
loop_
_entity.id
_entity.type
_entity.pdbx_description
1 polymer ?
#
loop_
_entity_poly.entity_id
_entity_poly.type
_entity_poly.pdbx_seq_one_letter_code
_entity_poly.pdbx_strand_id
1 'polypeptide(L)'
;MQLVRRKILVNRSRFFLEGRDRELMTQLTLDERKSVATWLNDFWMYSFMTIKYWGRGPEIWTLSLIGSKSFPESTSSPHLNQYTNQESNPSFRFHSLPDPPTQLCRWSIHYNEPEYGRIPSPPAESIESGDAFDIEKESTWSTWRASTQARSVVTTIAQGLQENHFSSIETEDLPLATDIIVKATEKSPDELKIEALGFAIMSRNVDVIDKIINSDENYGCLPESYSGIFPFHIAARFLDGAKTCCLVMNALVNLLQGSNSINLRYVDNSGFTVLDTFFISILRSHSTTKLEDVCGKPASQYQSAGQDVDPCGRWDADSPCIRQLYASGSSKIPSDWKHMFCHTSVQAVCHSISATFSVQWRPDINTLSGLFIRRCSCCGLELKLGPLHTLTLAAFFLADNAMPGENLFGMVCCLVCLLTYRADPCIAVEVSIPELLGRGSVDRCQHSSMEPAELALEIYSERMGLWTDEANRGWRILIAILRLDREDKDLNNENLNKCDHSIHEEYERIIKLLHCGNRKQGQIWAAVQAELLTYRRLREYDGWLSQNFDMEKLRNALENDNEELLREFADGLDHTSGESKLQAYSNCGYFYDAMIPFCARREEVCNSYYANLDEWGRTTFISDWEY
;
A
#
# COMPACT_ATOMS: atom_id res chain seq x y z
N MET A 1 34.68 -37.96 -7.83
CA MET A 1 34.37 -36.58 -7.37
C MET A 1 33.09 -36.00 -7.97
N GLN A 2 32.82 -36.13 -9.28
CA GLN A 2 31.61 -35.58 -9.92
C GLN A 2 30.27 -36.04 -9.31
N LEU A 3 30.14 -37.34 -8.96
CA LEU A 3 28.93 -37.88 -8.32
C LEU A 3 28.69 -37.29 -6.91
N VAL A 4 29.76 -37.02 -6.16
CA VAL A 4 29.68 -36.40 -4.83
C VAL A 4 29.25 -34.94 -4.95
N ARG A 5 29.84 -34.20 -5.89
CA ARG A 5 29.44 -32.81 -6.21
C ARG A 5 27.96 -32.74 -6.60
N ARG A 6 27.49 -33.61 -7.50
CA ARG A 6 26.08 -33.64 -7.92
C ARG A 6 25.13 -33.93 -6.76
N LYS A 7 25.48 -34.86 -5.86
CA LYS A 7 24.66 -35.17 -4.67
C LYS A 7 24.52 -33.97 -3.73
N ILE A 8 25.60 -33.19 -3.57
CA ILE A 8 25.57 -31.95 -2.77
C ILE A 8 24.64 -30.92 -3.41
N LEU A 9 24.76 -30.66 -4.71
CA LEU A 9 23.90 -29.71 -5.43
C LEU A 9 22.42 -30.09 -5.35
N VAL A 10 22.09 -31.38 -5.51
CA VAL A 10 20.71 -31.88 -5.39
C VAL A 10 20.17 -31.70 -3.97
N ASN A 11 20.97 -32.01 -2.94
CA ASN A 11 20.56 -31.80 -1.55
C ASN A 11 20.32 -30.32 -1.26
N ARG A 12 21.17 -29.42 -1.75
CA ARG A 12 21.00 -27.96 -1.63
C ARG A 12 19.73 -27.48 -2.34
N SER A 13 19.48 -27.92 -3.58
CA SER A 13 18.23 -27.61 -4.29
C SER A 13 16.99 -28.11 -3.55
N ARG A 14 17.08 -29.25 -2.86
CA ARG A 14 15.97 -29.74 -2.03
C ARG A 14 15.71 -28.82 -0.84
N PHE A 15 16.75 -28.38 -0.12
CA PHE A 15 16.55 -27.40 0.96
C PHE A 15 15.94 -26.09 0.45
N PHE A 16 16.34 -25.64 -0.73
CA PHE A 16 15.75 -24.48 -1.40
C PHE A 16 14.25 -24.69 -1.69
N LEU A 17 13.90 -25.78 -2.38
CA LEU A 17 12.50 -26.08 -2.74
C LEU A 17 11.60 -26.37 -1.52
N GLU A 18 12.16 -26.83 -0.41
CA GLU A 18 11.44 -27.06 0.86
C GLU A 18 11.30 -25.79 1.72
N GLY A 19 11.82 -24.63 1.28
CA GLY A 19 11.80 -23.38 2.07
C GLY A 19 12.71 -23.43 3.31
N ARG A 20 13.72 -24.30 3.32
CA ARG A 20 14.63 -24.53 4.44
C ARG A 20 15.88 -23.67 4.32
N ASP A 21 15.66 -22.35 4.35
CA ASP A 21 16.68 -21.34 4.07
C ASP A 21 17.88 -21.44 5.03
N ARG A 22 17.63 -21.69 6.32
CA ARG A 22 18.71 -21.79 7.32
C ARG A 22 19.64 -22.96 7.00
N GLU A 23 19.08 -24.13 6.71
CA GLU A 23 19.86 -25.30 6.33
C GLU A 23 20.60 -25.09 5.01
N LEU A 24 19.97 -24.45 4.02
CA LEU A 24 20.64 -24.08 2.78
C LEU A 24 21.83 -23.17 3.06
N MET A 25 21.63 -22.06 3.77
CA MET A 25 22.66 -21.05 4.03
C MET A 25 23.85 -21.63 4.81
N THR A 26 23.62 -22.54 5.75
CA THR A 26 24.72 -23.21 6.47
C THR A 26 25.63 -24.06 5.58
N GLN A 27 25.14 -24.49 4.41
CA GLN A 27 25.91 -25.31 3.47
C GLN A 27 26.64 -24.50 2.41
N LEU A 28 26.37 -23.21 2.29
CA LEU A 28 26.97 -22.32 1.29
C LEU A 28 28.10 -21.50 1.92
N THR A 29 29.23 -21.41 1.20
CA THR A 29 30.30 -20.43 1.46
C THR A 29 29.80 -19.00 1.23
N LEU A 30 30.56 -17.99 1.66
CA LEU A 30 30.18 -16.60 1.48
C LEU A 30 29.97 -16.23 0.00
N ASP A 31 30.88 -16.68 -0.88
CA ASP A 31 30.79 -16.42 -2.32
C ASP A 31 29.61 -17.17 -2.94
N GLU A 32 29.39 -18.43 -2.56
CA GLU A 32 28.21 -19.20 -3.00
C GLU A 32 26.89 -18.54 -2.57
N ARG A 33 26.82 -18.00 -1.34
CA ARG A 33 25.64 -17.24 -0.87
C ARG A 33 25.43 -16.00 -1.71
N LYS A 34 26.50 -15.28 -2.05
CA LYS A 34 26.42 -14.11 -2.92
C LYS A 34 25.89 -14.48 -4.30
N SER A 35 26.41 -15.54 -4.93
CA SER A 35 25.93 -16.01 -6.23
C SER A 35 24.45 -16.42 -6.21
N VAL A 36 24.02 -17.18 -5.19
CA VAL A 36 22.61 -17.57 -5.04
C VAL A 36 21.72 -16.35 -4.82
N ALA A 37 22.12 -15.43 -3.94
CA ALA A 37 21.34 -14.23 -3.65
C ALA A 37 21.23 -13.32 -4.90
N THR A 38 22.31 -13.14 -5.66
CA THR A 38 22.28 -12.39 -6.92
C THR A 38 21.38 -13.05 -7.94
N TRP A 39 21.51 -14.37 -8.16
CA TRP A 39 20.67 -15.10 -9.12
C TRP A 39 19.18 -15.05 -8.75
N LEU A 40 18.83 -15.22 -7.47
CA LEU A 40 17.46 -15.10 -6.98
C LEU A 40 16.91 -13.67 -7.11
N ASN A 41 17.74 -12.65 -6.88
CA ASN A 41 17.34 -11.26 -7.07
C ASN A 41 17.11 -10.93 -8.55
N ASP A 42 18.00 -11.41 -9.44
CA ASP A 42 17.84 -11.25 -10.89
C ASP A 42 16.55 -11.94 -11.37
N PHE A 43 16.26 -13.16 -10.87
CA PHE A 43 15.03 -13.87 -11.19
C PHE A 43 13.79 -13.13 -10.66
N TRP A 44 13.82 -12.68 -9.40
CA TRP A 44 12.74 -11.90 -8.80
C TRP A 44 12.44 -10.65 -9.62
N MET A 45 13.47 -9.93 -10.04
CA MET A 45 13.34 -8.73 -10.85
C MET A 45 12.78 -9.04 -12.24
N TYR A 46 13.27 -10.09 -12.88
CA TYR A 46 12.75 -10.58 -14.15
C TYR A 46 11.25 -10.89 -14.06
N SER A 47 10.82 -11.66 -13.06
CA SER A 47 9.41 -11.97 -12.82
C SER A 47 8.59 -10.72 -12.54
N PHE A 48 9.09 -9.82 -11.68
CA PHE A 48 8.43 -8.56 -11.35
C PHE A 48 8.21 -7.69 -12.60
N MET A 49 9.25 -7.44 -13.40
CA MET A 49 9.15 -6.62 -14.61
C MET A 49 8.30 -7.28 -15.70
N THR A 50 8.43 -8.60 -15.85
CA THR A 50 7.62 -9.38 -16.81
C THR A 50 6.14 -9.24 -16.51
N ILE A 51 5.74 -9.34 -15.24
CA ILE A 51 4.33 -9.21 -14.84
C ILE A 51 3.89 -7.75 -14.82
N LYS A 52 4.68 -6.83 -14.25
CA LYS A 52 4.35 -5.40 -14.19
C LYS A 52 4.02 -4.81 -15.55
N TYR A 53 4.79 -5.20 -16.56
CA TYR A 53 4.67 -4.67 -17.91
C TYR A 53 3.93 -5.61 -18.86
N TRP A 54 3.35 -6.71 -18.36
CA TRP A 54 2.65 -7.69 -19.18
C TRP A 54 1.59 -7.05 -20.09
N GLY A 55 1.69 -7.30 -21.39
CA GLY A 55 0.80 -6.75 -22.41
C GLY A 55 1.32 -5.48 -23.12
N ARG A 56 2.47 -4.93 -22.71
CA ARG A 56 3.15 -3.78 -23.34
C ARG A 56 4.67 -3.88 -23.20
N GLY A 57 5.41 -3.11 -24.01
CA GLY A 57 6.90 -3.09 -23.92
C GLY A 57 7.56 -4.38 -24.44
N PRO A 58 8.74 -4.78 -23.93
CA PRO A 58 9.40 -6.03 -24.34
C PRO A 58 8.60 -7.27 -23.97
N GLU A 59 8.43 -8.20 -24.94
CA GLU A 59 7.80 -9.51 -24.69
C GLU A 59 8.62 -10.41 -23.76
N ILE A 60 9.95 -10.23 -23.75
CA ILE A 60 10.90 -10.99 -22.95
C ILE A 60 11.89 -10.01 -22.33
N TRP A 61 12.02 -10.05 -21.01
CA TRP A 61 13.01 -9.28 -20.26
C TRP A 61 14.32 -10.06 -20.16
N THR A 62 15.38 -9.56 -20.77
CA THR A 62 16.75 -10.09 -20.64
C THR A 62 17.54 -9.31 -19.61
N LEU A 63 18.70 -9.85 -19.17
CA LEU A 63 19.62 -9.13 -18.30
C LEU A 63 19.97 -7.74 -18.85
N SER A 64 20.20 -7.61 -20.16
CA SER A 64 20.53 -6.33 -20.80
C SER A 64 19.37 -5.33 -20.70
N LEU A 65 18.13 -5.75 -21.00
CA LEU A 65 16.95 -4.89 -20.92
C LEU A 65 16.65 -4.45 -19.48
N ILE A 66 16.76 -5.39 -18.53
CA ILE A 66 16.63 -5.09 -17.10
C ILE A 66 17.70 -4.09 -16.68
N GLY A 67 18.95 -4.31 -17.09
CA GLY A 67 20.09 -3.44 -16.83
C GLY A 67 19.87 -2.03 -17.36
N SER A 68 19.48 -1.88 -18.64
CA SER A 68 19.20 -0.58 -19.26
C SER A 68 18.08 0.17 -18.56
N LYS A 69 16.98 -0.51 -18.19
CA LYS A 69 15.87 0.14 -17.47
C LYS A 69 16.27 0.61 -16.06
N SER A 70 17.16 -0.13 -15.42
CA SER A 70 17.54 0.03 -14.01
C SER A 70 18.70 1.00 -13.81
N PHE A 71 19.57 1.10 -14.81
CA PHE A 71 20.77 1.92 -14.80
C PHE A 71 20.84 2.72 -16.11
N PRO A 72 19.90 3.66 -16.32
CA PRO A 72 19.96 4.53 -17.49
C PRO A 72 21.28 5.28 -17.49
N GLU A 73 21.94 5.36 -18.66
CA GLU A 73 23.20 6.10 -18.78
C GLU A 73 22.94 7.55 -18.43
N SER A 74 23.63 8.07 -17.40
CA SER A 74 23.57 9.49 -17.05
C SER A 74 23.96 10.28 -18.29
N THR A 75 22.98 10.98 -18.88
CA THR A 75 23.17 11.89 -20.02
C THR A 75 24.03 13.08 -19.59
N SER A 76 25.33 12.82 -19.47
CA SER A 76 26.37 13.82 -19.47
C SER A 76 26.39 14.40 -20.88
N SER A 77 26.35 15.73 -21.00
CA SER A 77 26.19 16.49 -22.23
C SER A 77 26.91 15.94 -23.48
N PRO A 78 26.32 16.14 -24.68
CA PRO A 78 26.82 15.57 -25.93
C PRO A 78 27.99 16.38 -26.49
N HIS A 79 29.18 16.31 -25.88
CA HIS A 79 30.42 16.77 -26.53
C HIS A 79 31.65 16.16 -25.85
N LEU A 80 32.12 14.98 -26.32
CA LEU A 80 33.46 14.77 -26.87
C LEU A 80 33.72 13.29 -27.23
N ASN A 81 33.99 13.06 -28.51
CA ASN A 81 34.88 12.06 -29.14
C ASN A 81 34.62 10.56 -28.90
N GLN A 82 34.17 9.81 -29.91
CA GLN A 82 34.95 9.25 -31.04
C GLN A 82 35.98 8.17 -30.63
N TYR A 83 35.68 6.95 -31.11
CA TYR A 83 36.55 5.79 -31.31
C TYR A 83 37.25 5.16 -30.10
N THR A 84 36.63 4.08 -29.58
CA THR A 84 37.35 2.83 -29.30
C THR A 84 36.36 1.66 -29.27
N ASN A 85 36.52 0.72 -30.20
CA ASN A 85 35.98 -0.63 -30.07
C ASN A 85 36.70 -1.31 -28.90
N GLN A 86 36.03 -1.47 -27.77
CA GLN A 86 36.41 -2.42 -26.73
C GLN A 86 35.18 -3.22 -26.36
N GLU A 87 35.30 -4.54 -26.50
CA GLU A 87 34.40 -5.54 -25.93
C GLU A 87 34.23 -5.26 -24.43
N SER A 88 33.11 -4.63 -24.08
CA SER A 88 32.78 -4.26 -22.72
C SER A 88 32.07 -5.42 -22.04
N ASN A 89 32.84 -6.23 -21.31
CA ASN A 89 32.31 -6.95 -20.16
C ASN A 89 31.62 -5.93 -19.22
N PRO A 90 30.32 -6.09 -18.88
CA PRO A 90 29.62 -5.16 -18.01
C PRO A 90 30.02 -5.43 -16.55
N SER A 91 31.26 -5.11 -16.21
CA SER A 91 31.65 -4.92 -14.82
C SER A 91 31.18 -3.53 -14.42
N PHE A 92 29.92 -3.45 -14.00
CA PHE A 92 29.28 -2.23 -13.52
C PHE A 92 30.10 -1.62 -12.36
N ARG A 93 30.96 -0.64 -12.67
CA ARG A 93 31.71 0.12 -11.66
C ARG A 93 30.79 1.19 -11.08
N PHE A 94 30.17 0.89 -9.94
CA PHE A 94 29.37 1.86 -9.17
C PHE A 94 30.23 2.56 -8.11
N HIS A 95 30.42 3.88 -8.25
CA HIS A 95 31.05 4.72 -7.23
C HIS A 95 30.27 6.00 -6.88
N SER A 96 29.07 6.22 -7.43
CA SER A 96 28.18 7.31 -7.04
C SER A 96 27.07 6.79 -6.12
N LEU A 97 26.78 7.53 -5.04
CA LEU A 97 25.56 7.34 -4.25
C LEU A 97 24.34 7.54 -5.16
N PRO A 98 23.25 6.79 -4.95
CA PRO A 98 22.03 6.96 -5.73
C PRO A 98 21.48 8.38 -5.54
N ASP A 99 21.01 9.00 -6.63
CA ASP A 99 20.28 10.25 -6.52
C ASP A 99 18.98 10.01 -5.74
N PRO A 100 18.70 10.80 -4.70
CA PRO A 100 17.48 10.63 -3.93
C PRO A 100 16.25 10.92 -4.81
N PRO A 101 15.13 10.20 -4.60
CA PRO A 101 13.87 10.54 -5.26
C PRO A 101 13.40 11.93 -4.82
N THR A 102 12.60 12.57 -5.67
CA THR A 102 11.94 13.83 -5.31
C THR A 102 11.10 13.67 -4.03
N GLN A 103 10.99 14.74 -3.23
CA GLN A 103 10.08 14.78 -2.08
C GLN A 103 8.61 15.00 -2.47
N LEU A 104 8.34 15.22 -3.76
CA LEU A 104 7.00 15.50 -4.28
C LEU A 104 6.31 14.19 -4.69
N CYS A 105 5.14 13.95 -4.12
CA CYS A 105 4.36 12.75 -4.39
C CYS A 105 3.81 12.74 -5.82
N ARG A 106 3.51 11.54 -6.30
CA ARG A 106 2.60 11.33 -7.44
C ARG A 106 1.21 11.01 -6.91
N TRP A 107 0.19 10.96 -7.77
CA TRP A 107 -1.16 10.60 -7.33
C TRP A 107 -1.99 10.05 -8.49
N SER A 108 -3.03 9.30 -8.14
CA SER A 108 -4.07 8.88 -9.07
C SER A 108 -5.37 9.66 -8.86
N ILE A 109 -6.08 9.93 -9.96
CA ILE A 109 -7.44 10.47 -9.96
C ILE A 109 -8.37 9.40 -10.52
N HIS A 110 -9.38 9.04 -9.73
CA HIS A 110 -10.48 8.19 -10.17
C HIS A 110 -11.37 8.97 -11.14
N TYR A 111 -11.68 8.39 -12.31
CA TYR A 111 -12.57 9.00 -13.29
C TYR A 111 -13.64 8.01 -13.75
N ASN A 112 -14.77 8.56 -14.18
CA ASN A 112 -15.79 7.76 -14.86
C ASN A 112 -15.39 7.57 -16.32
N GLU A 113 -15.21 6.33 -16.77
CA GLU A 113 -15.01 6.09 -18.20
C GLU A 113 -16.33 6.41 -18.93
N PRO A 114 -16.37 7.43 -19.80
CA PRO A 114 -17.60 7.73 -20.53
C PRO A 114 -17.88 6.56 -21.47
N GLU A 115 -19.12 6.07 -21.48
CA GLU A 115 -19.60 5.12 -22.49
C GLU A 115 -19.56 5.78 -23.88
N TYR A 116 -18.41 5.76 -24.53
CA TYR A 116 -18.32 6.11 -25.93
C TYR A 116 -18.83 4.94 -26.76
N GLY A 117 -19.79 5.18 -27.65
CA GLY A 117 -20.13 4.20 -28.68
C GLY A 117 -18.86 3.84 -29.44
N ARG A 118 -18.46 2.56 -29.40
CA ARG A 118 -17.25 2.07 -30.08
C ARG A 118 -17.28 2.50 -31.55
N ILE A 119 -16.61 3.59 -31.87
CA ILE A 119 -16.16 3.85 -33.22
C ILE A 119 -15.05 2.83 -33.42
N PRO A 120 -15.08 1.98 -34.49
CA PRO A 120 -13.96 1.12 -34.79
C PRO A 120 -12.71 1.99 -34.79
N SER A 121 -11.78 1.73 -33.87
CA SER A 121 -10.48 2.36 -33.94
C SER A 121 -9.98 2.15 -35.38
N PRO A 122 -9.42 3.17 -36.04
CA PRO A 122 -8.71 2.93 -37.27
C PRO A 122 -7.79 1.72 -37.02
N PRO A 123 -7.74 0.73 -37.93
CA PRO A 123 -6.86 -0.42 -37.74
C PRO A 123 -5.51 0.13 -37.34
N ALA A 124 -4.99 -0.31 -36.18
CA ALA A 124 -3.77 0.25 -35.60
C ALA A 124 -2.80 0.47 -36.75
N GLU A 125 -2.54 1.73 -37.09
CA GLU A 125 -1.51 2.03 -38.08
C GLU A 125 -0.32 1.24 -37.55
N SER A 126 0.14 0.27 -38.33
CA SER A 126 1.39 -0.40 -38.03
C SER A 126 2.33 0.76 -37.82
N ILE A 127 2.75 1.01 -36.57
CA ILE A 127 3.72 2.07 -36.26
C ILE A 127 4.83 1.79 -37.26
N GLU A 128 4.91 2.61 -38.30
CA GLU A 128 5.87 2.47 -39.36
C GLU A 128 7.19 2.75 -38.68
N SER A 129 7.86 1.70 -38.21
CA SER A 129 9.26 1.63 -37.78
C SER A 129 9.96 2.99 -37.67
N GLY A 130 9.60 3.81 -36.68
CA GLY A 130 9.91 5.24 -36.71
C GLY A 130 9.71 5.97 -35.38
N ASP A 131 8.67 5.66 -34.61
CA ASP A 131 8.66 6.03 -33.19
C ASP A 131 9.64 5.11 -32.47
N ALA A 132 10.80 5.65 -32.10
CA ALA A 132 11.88 4.91 -31.47
C ALA A 132 11.36 4.30 -30.16
N PHE A 133 11.21 2.97 -30.14
CA PHE A 133 11.01 2.20 -28.92
C PHE A 133 12.11 2.59 -27.93
N ASP A 134 11.73 3.22 -26.83
CA ASP A 134 12.65 3.66 -25.79
C ASP A 134 12.34 2.89 -24.51
N ILE A 135 13.29 2.04 -24.08
CA ILE A 135 13.17 1.23 -22.87
C ILE A 135 13.06 2.09 -21.61
N GLU A 136 13.53 3.34 -21.64
CA GLU A 136 13.47 4.26 -20.50
C GLU A 136 12.12 4.97 -20.41
N LYS A 137 11.41 5.10 -21.54
CA LYS A 137 10.17 5.87 -21.66
C LYS A 137 8.95 4.98 -21.92
N GLU A 138 8.30 4.55 -20.84
CA GLU A 138 7.10 3.69 -20.87
C GLU A 138 5.98 4.21 -21.78
N SER A 139 5.84 5.53 -21.96
CA SER A 139 4.82 6.12 -22.83
C SER A 139 5.03 5.85 -24.32
N THR A 140 6.22 5.36 -24.72
CA THR A 140 6.52 4.97 -26.10
C THR A 140 6.14 3.52 -26.40
N TRP A 141 5.72 2.76 -25.39
CA TRP A 141 5.46 1.33 -25.53
C TRP A 141 4.06 1.08 -26.06
N SER A 142 3.98 0.41 -27.20
CA SER A 142 2.72 -0.06 -27.76
C SER A 142 2.22 -1.31 -27.04
N THR A 143 0.90 -1.45 -26.97
CA THR A 143 0.23 -2.68 -26.58
C THR A 143 0.61 -3.84 -27.52
N TRP A 144 0.83 -5.02 -26.95
CA TRP A 144 1.13 -6.22 -27.73
C TRP A 144 -0.01 -6.63 -28.65
N ARG A 145 0.32 -7.36 -29.72
CA ARG A 145 -0.68 -7.99 -30.60
C ARG A 145 -1.47 -9.05 -29.82
N ALA A 146 -2.74 -9.25 -30.20
CA ALA A 146 -3.63 -10.22 -29.55
C ALA A 146 -3.05 -11.64 -29.47
N SER A 147 -2.33 -12.10 -30.50
CA SER A 147 -1.66 -13.42 -30.50
C SER A 147 -0.56 -13.56 -29.45
N THR A 148 0.07 -12.45 -29.09
CA THR A 148 1.13 -12.39 -28.05
C THR A 148 0.50 -12.27 -26.68
N GLN A 149 -0.58 -11.50 -26.55
CA GLN A 149 -1.36 -11.39 -25.31
C GLN A 149 -2.04 -12.70 -24.90
N ALA A 150 -2.30 -13.60 -25.86
CA ALA A 150 -2.83 -14.93 -25.60
C ALA A 150 -1.83 -15.90 -24.94
N ARG A 151 -0.54 -15.53 -24.83
CA ARG A 151 0.45 -16.32 -24.08
C ARG A 151 0.13 -16.31 -22.59
N SER A 152 0.52 -17.39 -21.91
CA SER A 152 0.42 -17.48 -20.45
C SER A 152 1.62 -16.81 -19.78
N VAL A 153 1.37 -15.86 -18.88
CA VAL A 153 2.41 -15.22 -18.07
C VAL A 153 3.16 -16.24 -17.19
N VAL A 154 2.46 -17.25 -16.69
CA VAL A 154 3.02 -18.35 -15.89
C VAL A 154 4.03 -19.14 -16.72
N THR A 155 3.68 -19.44 -17.98
CA THR A 155 4.58 -20.15 -18.90
C THR A 155 5.80 -19.31 -19.27
N THR A 156 5.65 -18.00 -19.47
CA THR A 156 6.80 -17.12 -19.74
C THR A 156 7.77 -17.10 -18.57
N ILE A 157 7.30 -17.03 -17.32
CA ILE A 157 8.17 -17.06 -16.14
C ILE A 157 8.90 -18.41 -16.02
N ALA A 158 8.19 -19.53 -16.25
CA ALA A 158 8.80 -20.86 -16.26
C ALA A 158 9.90 -20.98 -17.33
N GLN A 159 9.63 -20.47 -18.53
CA GLN A 159 10.60 -20.47 -19.63
C GLN A 159 11.81 -19.59 -19.30
N GLY A 160 11.60 -18.42 -18.71
CA GLY A 160 12.68 -17.55 -18.24
C GLY A 160 13.60 -18.27 -17.24
N LEU A 161 13.03 -19.00 -16.28
CA LEU A 161 13.79 -19.82 -15.33
C LEU A 161 14.62 -20.92 -16.02
N GLN A 162 14.07 -21.53 -17.07
CA GLN A 162 14.75 -22.58 -17.84
C GLN A 162 15.89 -22.02 -18.70
N GLU A 163 15.69 -20.86 -19.33
CA GLU A 163 16.64 -20.25 -20.26
C GLU A 163 17.72 -19.40 -19.57
N ASN A 164 17.46 -18.92 -18.35
CA ASN A 164 18.39 -18.14 -17.53
C ASN A 164 18.87 -16.82 -18.18
N HIS A 165 18.17 -16.30 -19.20
CA HIS A 165 18.53 -15.06 -19.91
C HIS A 165 18.49 -13.78 -19.04
N PHE A 166 17.98 -13.87 -17.81
CA PHE A 166 17.84 -12.76 -16.87
C PHE A 166 19.07 -12.54 -15.98
N SER A 167 20.01 -13.49 -15.91
CA SER A 167 21.18 -13.41 -15.02
C SER A 167 22.49 -13.55 -15.78
N SER A 168 23.56 -12.97 -15.22
CA SER A 168 24.93 -13.18 -15.70
C SER A 168 25.60 -14.41 -15.09
N ILE A 169 24.95 -15.04 -14.11
CA ILE A 169 25.45 -16.24 -13.44
C ILE A 169 24.99 -17.46 -14.24
N GLU A 170 25.95 -18.15 -14.85
CA GLU A 170 25.69 -19.39 -15.58
C GLU A 170 25.18 -20.50 -14.64
N THR A 171 24.30 -21.35 -15.15
CA THR A 171 23.64 -22.35 -14.32
C THR A 171 24.59 -23.40 -13.73
N GLU A 172 25.73 -23.62 -14.40
CA GLU A 172 26.80 -24.52 -14.02
C GLU A 172 27.64 -23.99 -12.85
N ASP A 173 27.65 -22.66 -12.67
CA ASP A 173 28.38 -21.96 -11.62
C ASP A 173 27.53 -21.80 -10.34
N LEU A 174 26.22 -22.08 -10.42
CA LEU A 174 25.35 -22.06 -9.26
C LEU A 174 25.65 -23.23 -8.30
N PRO A 175 25.64 -22.99 -6.98
CA PRO A 175 25.77 -24.03 -5.97
C PRO A 175 24.45 -24.83 -5.78
N LEU A 176 23.60 -24.87 -6.79
CA LEU A 176 22.29 -25.52 -6.85
C LEU A 176 22.19 -26.35 -8.13
N ALA A 177 21.49 -27.47 -8.09
CA ALA A 177 21.09 -28.21 -9.29
C ALA A 177 19.84 -27.53 -9.90
N THR A 178 20.06 -26.61 -10.86
CA THR A 178 19.00 -25.86 -11.55
C THR A 178 18.05 -26.78 -12.33
N ASP A 179 18.57 -27.86 -12.92
CA ASP A 179 17.75 -28.86 -13.63
C ASP A 179 16.70 -29.52 -12.73
N ILE A 180 16.97 -29.65 -11.43
CA ILE A 180 16.01 -30.15 -10.45
C ILE A 180 14.97 -29.09 -10.09
N ILE A 181 15.39 -27.82 -9.99
CA ILE A 181 14.48 -26.69 -9.70
C ILE A 181 13.49 -26.52 -10.84
N VAL A 182 13.96 -26.44 -12.09
CA VAL A 182 13.12 -26.34 -13.30
C VAL A 182 12.12 -27.49 -13.37
N LYS A 183 12.58 -28.73 -13.18
CA LYS A 183 11.70 -29.91 -13.16
C LYS A 183 10.69 -29.90 -12.02
N ALA A 184 11.01 -29.30 -10.88
CA ALA A 184 10.06 -29.15 -9.78
C ALA A 184 8.98 -28.14 -10.15
N THR A 185 9.37 -27.00 -10.72
CA THR A 185 8.45 -25.97 -11.23
C THR A 185 7.50 -26.53 -12.30
N GLU A 186 8.01 -27.32 -13.26
CA GLU A 186 7.19 -27.99 -14.27
C GLU A 186 6.17 -28.98 -13.70
N LYS A 187 6.50 -29.61 -12.57
CA LYS A 187 5.63 -30.59 -11.88
C LYS A 187 4.59 -29.95 -10.98
N SER A 188 4.74 -28.66 -10.67
CA SER A 188 3.90 -27.90 -9.75
C SER A 188 3.41 -26.61 -10.39
N PRO A 189 2.64 -26.67 -11.50
CA PRO A 189 2.16 -25.49 -12.22
C PRO A 189 1.28 -24.58 -11.34
N ASP A 190 0.54 -25.15 -10.40
CA ASP A 190 -0.31 -24.40 -9.48
C ASP A 190 0.51 -23.52 -8.53
N GLU A 191 1.65 -24.01 -8.03
CA GLU A 191 2.57 -23.23 -7.19
C GLU A 191 3.17 -22.04 -7.97
N LEU A 192 3.55 -22.25 -9.24
CA LEU A 192 4.04 -21.15 -10.06
C LEU A 192 2.94 -20.12 -10.38
N LYS A 193 1.68 -20.58 -10.55
CA LYS A 193 0.53 -19.69 -10.73
C LYS A 193 0.27 -18.85 -9.46
N ILE A 194 0.45 -19.42 -8.27
CA ILE A 194 0.41 -18.71 -6.98
C ILE A 194 1.49 -17.63 -6.91
N GLU A 195 2.74 -17.97 -7.25
CA GLU A 195 3.84 -17.00 -7.28
C GLU A 195 3.58 -15.88 -8.29
N ALA A 196 3.08 -16.22 -9.49
CA ALA A 196 2.70 -15.23 -10.50
C ALA A 196 1.58 -14.29 -10.02
N LEU A 197 0.58 -14.80 -9.28
CA LEU A 197 -0.44 -13.97 -8.64
C LEU A 197 0.18 -13.03 -7.60
N GLY A 198 1.10 -13.55 -6.77
CA GLY A 198 1.84 -12.74 -5.79
C GLY A 198 2.57 -11.58 -6.46
N PHE A 199 3.33 -11.85 -7.52
CA PHE A 199 4.00 -10.81 -8.30
C PHE A 199 3.02 -9.84 -8.96
N ALA A 200 1.87 -10.30 -9.47
CA ALA A 200 0.86 -9.42 -10.07
C ALA A 200 0.27 -8.43 -9.06
N ILE A 201 0.04 -8.88 -7.82
CA ILE A 201 -0.37 -8.02 -6.71
C ILE A 201 0.77 -7.05 -6.35
N MET A 202 2.00 -7.56 -6.18
CA MET A 202 3.18 -6.75 -5.82
C MET A 202 3.53 -5.70 -6.87
N SER A 203 3.28 -5.97 -8.16
CA SER A 203 3.48 -5.04 -9.28
C SER A 203 2.23 -4.23 -9.63
N ARG A 204 1.12 -4.48 -8.93
CA ARG A 204 -0.18 -3.82 -9.08
C ARG A 204 -0.73 -3.89 -10.51
N ASN A 205 -0.51 -5.02 -11.20
CA ASN A 205 -1.06 -5.25 -12.53
C ASN A 205 -2.44 -5.93 -12.42
N VAL A 206 -3.49 -5.12 -12.34
CA VAL A 206 -4.87 -5.58 -12.12
C VAL A 206 -5.37 -6.50 -13.24
N ASP A 207 -5.00 -6.24 -14.50
CA ASP A 207 -5.37 -7.08 -15.64
C ASP A 207 -4.82 -8.51 -15.51
N VAL A 208 -3.59 -8.65 -14.98
CA VAL A 208 -2.98 -9.97 -14.76
C VAL A 208 -3.63 -10.65 -13.56
N ILE A 209 -3.96 -9.92 -12.50
CA ILE A 209 -4.71 -10.45 -11.34
C ILE A 209 -6.05 -11.04 -11.82
N ASP A 210 -6.82 -10.25 -12.59
CA ASP A 210 -8.09 -10.67 -13.17
C ASP A 210 -7.93 -11.95 -14.02
N LYS A 211 -7.00 -11.92 -14.97
CA LYS A 211 -6.73 -13.09 -15.84
C LYS A 211 -6.34 -14.33 -15.06
N ILE A 212 -5.48 -14.21 -14.04
CA ILE A 212 -5.03 -15.38 -13.27
C ILE A 212 -6.19 -15.94 -12.44
N ILE A 213 -7.00 -15.10 -11.79
CA ILE A 213 -8.11 -15.55 -10.94
C ILE A 213 -9.27 -16.09 -11.78
N ASN A 214 -9.63 -15.42 -12.87
CA ASN A 214 -10.75 -15.83 -13.75
C ASN A 214 -10.39 -16.94 -14.75
N SER A 215 -9.10 -17.24 -14.96
CA SER A 215 -8.68 -18.40 -15.74
C SER A 215 -8.98 -19.75 -15.06
N ASP A 216 -9.36 -19.75 -13.79
CA ASP A 216 -9.70 -20.94 -13.04
C ASP A 216 -11.17 -21.35 -13.29
N GLU A 217 -11.43 -22.63 -13.53
CA GLU A 217 -12.79 -23.16 -13.77
C GLU A 217 -13.73 -22.92 -12.57
N ASN A 218 -13.16 -22.62 -11.40
CA ASN A 218 -13.87 -22.40 -10.14
C ASN A 218 -14.19 -20.93 -9.82
N TYR A 219 -14.10 -20.00 -10.79
CA TYR A 219 -14.57 -18.59 -10.68
C TYR A 219 -14.22 -17.94 -9.32
N GLY A 220 -12.93 -17.71 -9.04
CA GLY A 220 -12.49 -17.05 -7.80
C GLY A 220 -12.32 -17.95 -6.57
N CYS A 221 -12.78 -19.22 -6.63
CA CYS A 221 -12.48 -20.23 -5.61
C CYS A 221 -11.13 -20.92 -5.90
N LEU A 222 -10.04 -20.20 -5.67
CA LEU A 222 -8.69 -20.72 -5.80
C LEU A 222 -8.43 -21.93 -4.86
N PRO A 223 -7.59 -22.90 -5.27
CA PRO A 223 -7.18 -24.04 -4.45
C PRO A 223 -6.63 -23.64 -3.08
N GLU A 224 -6.67 -24.56 -2.09
CA GLU A 224 -6.22 -24.30 -0.72
C GLU A 224 -4.75 -23.84 -0.64
N SER A 225 -3.89 -24.25 -1.57
CA SER A 225 -2.50 -23.78 -1.67
C SER A 225 -2.38 -22.26 -1.84
N TYR A 226 -3.34 -21.60 -2.49
CA TYR A 226 -3.36 -20.13 -2.66
C TYR A 226 -3.61 -19.39 -1.35
N SER A 227 -4.12 -20.07 -0.33
CA SER A 227 -4.36 -19.46 0.96
C SER A 227 -3.08 -19.04 1.69
N GLY A 228 -1.94 -19.63 1.32
CA GLY A 228 -0.65 -19.37 1.96
C GLY A 228 -0.05 -17.99 1.67
N ILE A 229 -0.46 -17.33 0.57
CA ILE A 229 0.14 -16.03 0.18
C ILE A 229 -0.55 -14.81 0.80
N PHE A 230 -1.75 -14.95 1.37
CA PHE A 230 -2.53 -13.85 1.96
C PHE A 230 -2.60 -12.61 1.04
N PRO A 231 -3.33 -12.70 -0.09
CA PRO A 231 -3.28 -11.71 -1.16
C PRO A 231 -3.66 -10.29 -0.72
N PHE A 232 -4.61 -10.16 0.21
CA PHE A 232 -5.00 -8.87 0.80
C PHE A 232 -3.88 -8.22 1.61
N HIS A 233 -3.09 -9.00 2.35
CA HIS A 233 -1.91 -8.50 3.07
C HIS A 233 -0.79 -8.10 2.11
N ILE A 234 -0.61 -8.83 1.00
CA ILE A 234 0.33 -8.41 -0.06
C ILE A 234 -0.10 -7.07 -0.64
N ALA A 235 -1.39 -6.91 -1.00
CA ALA A 235 -1.92 -5.65 -1.52
C ALA A 235 -1.73 -4.48 -0.54
N ALA A 236 -1.99 -4.70 0.76
CA ALA A 236 -1.76 -3.70 1.80
C ALA A 236 -0.27 -3.35 2.02
N ARG A 237 0.64 -4.28 1.70
CA ARG A 237 2.10 -4.10 1.85
C ARG A 237 2.72 -3.36 0.66
N PHE A 238 2.16 -3.52 -0.52
CA PHE A 238 2.62 -2.95 -1.80
C PHE A 238 1.61 -1.92 -2.32
N LEU A 239 1.17 -1.00 -1.45
CA LEU A 239 0.31 0.11 -1.83
C LEU A 239 0.99 1.01 -2.86
N ASP A 240 0.19 1.53 -3.80
CA ASP A 240 0.62 2.50 -4.81
C ASP A 240 -0.51 3.49 -5.08
N GLY A 241 -0.54 4.57 -4.29
CA GLY A 241 -1.51 5.64 -4.44
C GLY A 241 -1.29 6.53 -5.67
N ALA A 242 -0.21 6.32 -6.42
CA ALA A 242 0.07 7.09 -7.62
C ALA A 242 -0.50 6.45 -8.88
N LYS A 243 -0.52 5.11 -8.95
CA LYS A 243 -0.94 4.38 -10.15
C LYS A 243 -2.20 3.55 -9.97
N THR A 244 -2.49 3.07 -8.76
CA THR A 244 -3.61 2.14 -8.55
C THR A 244 -4.53 2.52 -7.41
N CYS A 245 -4.13 3.38 -6.46
CA CYS A 245 -4.93 3.71 -5.28
C CYS A 245 -5.41 2.44 -4.56
N CYS A 246 -6.71 2.14 -4.63
CA CYS A 246 -7.37 0.97 -4.05
C CYS A 246 -7.70 -0.14 -5.07
N LEU A 247 -7.40 0.02 -6.36
CA LEU A 247 -7.87 -0.89 -7.42
C LEU A 247 -7.45 -2.35 -7.20
N VAL A 248 -6.23 -2.60 -6.73
CA VAL A 248 -5.78 -3.96 -6.41
C VAL A 248 -6.62 -4.57 -5.27
N MET A 249 -6.91 -3.79 -4.22
CA MET A 249 -7.75 -4.26 -3.12
C MET A 249 -9.18 -4.53 -3.59
N ASN A 250 -9.76 -3.62 -4.36
CA ASN A 250 -11.09 -3.79 -4.96
C ASN A 250 -11.16 -5.05 -5.83
N ALA A 251 -10.20 -5.23 -6.75
CA ALA A 251 -10.15 -6.40 -7.61
C ALA A 251 -10.07 -7.70 -6.79
N LEU A 252 -9.20 -7.77 -5.78
CA LEU A 252 -9.10 -8.95 -4.94
C LEU A 252 -10.40 -9.22 -4.15
N VAL A 253 -11.03 -8.19 -3.59
CA VAL A 253 -12.26 -8.35 -2.81
C VAL A 253 -13.43 -8.82 -3.68
N ASN A 254 -13.51 -8.36 -4.93
CA ASN A 254 -14.56 -8.74 -5.88
C ASN A 254 -14.32 -10.13 -6.51
N LEU A 255 -13.06 -10.43 -6.86
CA LEU A 255 -12.69 -11.64 -7.57
C LEU A 255 -12.54 -12.85 -6.63
N LEU A 256 -12.04 -12.67 -5.41
CA LEU A 256 -11.83 -13.78 -4.47
C LEU A 256 -13.07 -14.06 -3.65
N GLN A 257 -13.62 -15.27 -3.82
CA GLN A 257 -14.86 -15.70 -3.20
C GLN A 257 -14.66 -16.95 -2.33
N GLY A 258 -15.72 -17.34 -1.60
CA GLY A 258 -15.73 -18.56 -0.79
C GLY A 258 -14.60 -18.60 0.25
N SER A 259 -13.80 -19.67 0.23
CA SER A 259 -12.68 -19.90 1.15
C SER A 259 -11.51 -18.91 0.98
N ASN A 260 -11.52 -18.10 -0.07
CA ASN A 260 -10.52 -17.06 -0.33
C ASN A 260 -11.05 -15.64 -0.10
N SER A 261 -12.30 -15.50 0.32
CA SER A 261 -12.91 -14.19 0.62
C SER A 261 -12.14 -13.43 1.70
N ILE A 262 -12.24 -12.09 1.65
CA ILE A 262 -11.58 -11.20 2.62
C ILE A 262 -11.97 -11.53 4.07
N ASN A 263 -13.22 -11.93 4.35
CA ASN A 263 -13.62 -12.33 5.71
C ASN A 263 -12.73 -13.43 6.30
N LEU A 264 -12.47 -14.48 5.51
CA LEU A 264 -11.70 -15.65 5.96
C LEU A 264 -10.18 -15.43 5.86
N ARG A 265 -9.74 -14.45 5.07
CA ARG A 265 -8.32 -14.14 4.82
C ARG A 265 -7.89 -12.80 5.42
N TYR A 266 -8.71 -12.23 6.31
CA TYR A 266 -8.43 -10.96 6.95
C TYR A 266 -7.26 -11.04 7.95
N VAL A 267 -7.06 -12.20 8.59
CA VAL A 267 -5.98 -12.45 9.54
C VAL A 267 -4.98 -13.44 8.93
N ASP A 268 -3.69 -13.09 8.95
CA ASP A 268 -2.63 -13.97 8.45
C ASP A 268 -2.20 -15.04 9.48
N ASN A 269 -1.33 -15.96 9.06
CA ASN A 269 -0.79 -17.01 9.95
C ASN A 269 0.05 -16.46 11.12
N SER A 270 0.49 -15.21 11.05
CA SER A 270 1.21 -14.53 12.13
C SER A 270 0.29 -13.83 13.13
N GLY A 271 -1.01 -13.77 12.83
CA GLY A 271 -2.04 -13.08 13.63
C GLY A 271 -2.23 -11.62 13.25
N PHE A 272 -1.65 -11.14 12.14
CA PHE A 272 -1.84 -9.77 11.67
C PHE A 272 -3.10 -9.64 10.84
N THR A 273 -3.88 -8.61 11.11
CA THR A 273 -5.01 -8.21 10.26
C THR A 273 -4.52 -7.50 8.99
N VAL A 274 -5.39 -7.33 7.99
CA VAL A 274 -5.10 -6.46 6.84
C VAL A 274 -4.89 -5.01 7.30
N LEU A 275 -5.67 -4.54 8.29
CA LEU A 275 -5.47 -3.21 8.91
C LEU A 275 -4.08 -3.06 9.55
N ASP A 276 -3.60 -4.10 10.24
CA ASP A 276 -2.24 -4.11 10.80
C ASP A 276 -1.19 -3.92 9.71
N THR A 277 -1.42 -4.53 8.54
CA THR A 277 -0.50 -4.40 7.40
C THR A 277 -0.50 -2.98 6.84
N PHE A 278 -1.64 -2.29 6.81
CA PHE A 278 -1.66 -0.85 6.48
C PHE A 278 -0.86 -0.02 7.49
N PHE A 279 -1.04 -0.24 8.79
CA PHE A 279 -0.29 0.50 9.81
C PHE A 279 1.22 0.22 9.75
N ILE A 280 1.62 -1.02 9.47
CA ILE A 280 3.03 -1.36 9.17
C ILE A 280 3.52 -0.56 7.96
N SER A 281 2.78 -0.56 6.85
CA SER A 281 3.15 0.18 5.63
C SER A 281 3.28 1.69 5.89
N ILE A 282 2.39 2.29 6.68
CA ILE A 282 2.43 3.70 7.08
C ILE A 282 3.69 3.99 7.89
N LEU A 283 3.90 3.28 9.01
CA LEU A 283 5.04 3.51 9.89
C LEU A 283 6.37 3.30 9.17
N ARG A 284 6.45 2.24 8.34
CA ARG A 284 7.63 1.90 7.55
C ARG A 284 8.00 2.99 6.54
N SER A 285 7.02 3.64 5.94
CA SER A 285 7.25 4.58 4.82
C SER A 285 7.29 6.04 5.26
N HIS A 286 6.66 6.37 6.40
CA HIS A 286 6.43 7.74 6.86
C HIS A 286 6.99 8.04 8.26
N SER A 287 7.82 7.14 8.81
CA SER A 287 8.58 7.40 10.04
C SER A 287 9.93 6.69 10.04
N THR A 288 10.68 6.93 11.11
CA THR A 288 11.92 6.19 11.43
C THR A 288 11.69 5.02 12.41
N THR A 289 10.42 4.72 12.72
CA THR A 289 10.03 3.61 13.63
C THR A 289 10.58 2.27 13.16
N LYS A 290 11.15 1.49 14.08
CA LYS A 290 11.61 0.13 13.79
C LYS A 290 10.43 -0.84 13.90
N LEU A 291 10.26 -1.71 12.91
CA LEU A 291 9.17 -2.70 12.94
C LEU A 291 9.29 -3.71 14.09
N GLU A 292 10.45 -3.86 14.72
CA GLU A 292 10.63 -4.67 15.93
C GLU A 292 9.81 -4.12 17.11
N ASP A 293 9.75 -2.79 17.24
CA ASP A 293 9.01 -2.11 18.30
C ASP A 293 7.49 -2.31 18.13
N VAL A 294 7.06 -2.49 16.88
CA VAL A 294 5.66 -2.66 16.47
C VAL A 294 5.23 -4.13 16.54
N CYS A 295 5.98 -5.05 15.93
CA CYS A 295 5.55 -6.44 15.72
C CYS A 295 5.94 -7.39 16.87
N GLY A 296 6.83 -6.99 17.78
CA GLY A 296 7.26 -7.81 18.93
C GLY A 296 7.98 -9.12 18.59
N LYS A 297 8.23 -9.41 17.30
CA LYS A 297 8.94 -10.60 16.79
C LYS A 297 10.23 -10.18 16.08
N PRO A 298 11.28 -11.05 16.07
CA PRO A 298 12.53 -10.74 15.39
C PRO A 298 12.32 -10.37 13.92
N ALA A 299 13.00 -9.30 13.52
CA ALA A 299 13.05 -8.61 12.22
C ALA A 299 12.87 -9.40 10.91
N SER A 300 13.24 -10.68 10.86
CA SER A 300 13.67 -11.32 9.62
C SER A 300 12.57 -11.60 8.59
N GLN A 301 11.29 -11.58 8.97
CA GLN A 301 10.17 -11.86 8.03
C GLN A 301 9.44 -10.61 7.52
N TYR A 302 9.52 -9.47 8.23
CA TYR A 302 8.70 -8.29 7.92
C TYR A 302 9.50 -7.02 7.63
N GLN A 303 10.82 -6.98 7.90
CA GLN A 303 11.58 -5.73 7.77
C GLN A 303 11.78 -5.23 6.34
N SER A 304 11.98 -6.10 5.34
CA SER A 304 12.43 -5.67 4.01
C SER A 304 11.33 -5.65 2.94
N ALA A 305 10.35 -6.54 3.00
CA ALA A 305 9.36 -6.67 1.92
C ALA A 305 8.47 -5.43 1.82
N GLY A 306 8.39 -4.82 0.63
CA GLY A 306 7.54 -3.68 0.32
C GLY A 306 8.15 -2.31 0.63
N GLN A 307 9.38 -2.21 1.16
CA GLN A 307 10.06 -0.91 1.29
C GLN A 307 10.54 -0.36 -0.06
N ASP A 308 10.75 -1.26 -1.00
CA ASP A 308 11.09 -1.01 -2.40
C ASP A 308 9.96 -0.37 -3.21
N VAL A 309 8.75 -0.26 -2.64
CA VAL A 309 7.62 0.44 -3.24
C VAL A 309 7.16 1.56 -2.30
N ASP A 310 7.16 2.79 -2.80
CA ASP A 310 6.69 3.95 -2.06
C ASP A 310 5.17 4.06 -2.15
N PRO A 311 4.42 4.12 -1.03
CA PRO A 311 2.96 4.21 -1.07
C PRO A 311 2.41 5.42 -1.83
N CYS A 312 3.19 6.49 -1.99
CA CYS A 312 2.82 7.66 -2.80
C CYS A 312 3.51 7.73 -4.18
N GLY A 313 4.13 6.63 -4.60
CA GLY A 313 4.61 6.38 -5.96
C GLY A 313 5.80 7.22 -6.40
N ARG A 314 6.66 7.69 -5.48
CA ARG A 314 7.91 8.39 -5.83
C ARG A 314 8.98 7.42 -6.33
N TRP A 315 8.93 6.16 -5.89
CA TRP A 315 9.73 5.05 -6.40
C TRP A 315 8.97 3.73 -6.34
N ASP A 316 9.52 2.75 -7.05
CA ASP A 316 9.05 1.38 -7.21
C ASP A 316 10.26 0.45 -7.29
N ALA A 317 10.06 -0.87 -7.21
CA ALA A 317 11.17 -1.82 -7.07
C ALA A 317 12.15 -1.83 -8.25
N ASP A 318 11.66 -1.47 -9.44
CA ASP A 318 12.43 -1.33 -10.67
C ASP A 318 12.86 0.13 -10.97
N SER A 319 12.64 1.06 -10.04
CA SER A 319 13.09 2.44 -10.19
C SER A 319 14.62 2.54 -10.13
N PRO A 320 15.26 3.38 -10.97
CA PRO A 320 16.72 3.49 -10.98
C PRO A 320 17.35 3.78 -9.62
N CYS A 321 16.75 4.67 -8.81
CA CYS A 321 17.25 5.00 -7.48
C CYS A 321 17.27 3.77 -6.54
N ILE A 322 16.23 2.92 -6.56
CA ILE A 322 16.16 1.69 -5.77
C ILE A 322 17.18 0.67 -6.26
N ARG A 323 17.29 0.50 -7.57
CA ARG A 323 18.24 -0.43 -8.18
C ARG A 323 19.68 -0.05 -7.87
N GLN A 324 20.03 1.24 -7.94
CA GLN A 324 21.34 1.77 -7.56
C GLN A 324 21.59 1.64 -6.05
N LEU A 325 20.59 1.91 -5.21
CA LEU A 325 20.69 1.74 -3.76
C LEU A 325 21.06 0.29 -3.40
N TYR A 326 20.36 -0.69 -3.97
CA TYR A 326 20.64 -2.10 -3.70
C TYR A 326 21.97 -2.55 -4.32
N ALA A 327 22.33 -2.08 -5.51
CA ALA A 327 23.64 -2.33 -6.12
C ALA A 327 24.80 -1.76 -5.28
N SER A 328 24.58 -0.68 -4.52
CA SER A 328 25.57 -0.13 -3.58
C SER A 328 25.77 -0.97 -2.31
N GLY A 329 24.98 -2.02 -2.12
CA GLY A 329 25.00 -2.89 -0.93
C GLY A 329 24.10 -2.42 0.22
N SER A 330 23.31 -1.36 0.02
CA SER A 330 22.32 -0.92 1.00
C SER A 330 21.06 -1.79 0.90
N SER A 331 20.48 -2.22 2.02
CA SER A 331 19.27 -3.05 2.06
C SER A 331 18.07 -2.35 2.69
N LYS A 332 18.18 -1.04 2.95
CA LYS A 332 17.18 -0.22 3.64
C LYS A 332 17.04 1.11 2.92
N ILE A 333 15.81 1.59 2.83
CA ILE A 333 15.53 2.91 2.29
C ILE A 333 16.08 3.97 3.25
N PRO A 334 16.90 4.93 2.76
CA PRO A 334 17.38 6.04 3.55
C PRO A 334 16.24 6.86 4.16
N SER A 335 16.41 7.33 5.40
CA SER A 335 15.35 8.08 6.09
C SER A 335 15.05 9.42 5.42
N ASP A 336 16.04 10.06 4.80
CA ASP A 336 15.90 11.31 4.05
C ASP A 336 15.07 11.16 2.76
N TRP A 337 14.84 9.94 2.27
CA TRP A 337 13.90 9.69 1.18
C TRP A 337 12.44 9.70 1.63
N LYS A 338 12.18 9.58 2.94
CA LYS A 338 10.83 9.53 3.49
C LYS A 338 10.30 10.95 3.75
N HIS A 339 8.99 11.07 3.78
CA HIS A 339 8.30 12.27 4.24
C HIS A 339 7.12 11.86 5.13
N MET A 340 6.43 12.83 5.72
CA MET A 340 5.24 12.60 6.56
C MET A 340 4.17 11.75 5.88
N PHE A 341 3.16 11.29 6.62
CA PHE A 341 2.06 10.51 6.05
C PHE A 341 1.18 11.38 5.11
N CYS A 342 1.54 11.39 3.83
CA CYS A 342 1.06 12.36 2.83
C CYS A 342 -0.32 12.00 2.24
N HIS A 343 -0.98 13.00 1.65
CA HIS A 343 -2.29 12.89 0.99
C HIS A 343 -2.43 11.67 0.05
N THR A 344 -1.45 11.41 -0.81
CA THR A 344 -1.52 10.25 -1.73
C THR A 344 -1.56 8.92 -0.97
N SER A 345 -0.68 8.74 0.02
CA SER A 345 -0.66 7.53 0.85
C SER A 345 -1.95 7.41 1.65
N VAL A 346 -2.43 8.52 2.21
CA VAL A 346 -3.66 8.57 3.02
C VAL A 346 -4.87 8.17 2.17
N GLN A 347 -5.00 8.73 0.96
CA GLN A 347 -6.08 8.37 0.03
C GLN A 347 -6.05 6.86 -0.29
N ALA A 348 -4.87 6.31 -0.63
CA ALA A 348 -4.73 4.90 -0.95
C ALA A 348 -5.10 3.96 0.22
N VAL A 349 -4.69 4.32 1.44
CA VAL A 349 -5.06 3.58 2.66
C VAL A 349 -6.56 3.70 2.91
N CYS A 350 -7.12 4.91 2.97
CA CYS A 350 -8.54 5.11 3.23
C CYS A 350 -9.42 4.42 2.19
N HIS A 351 -9.11 4.54 0.91
CA HIS A 351 -9.89 3.86 -0.15
C HIS A 351 -9.74 2.33 -0.08
N SER A 352 -8.59 1.81 0.36
CA SER A 352 -8.39 0.36 0.56
C SER A 352 -9.10 -0.17 1.81
N ILE A 353 -9.21 0.64 2.88
CA ILE A 353 -10.09 0.37 4.02
C ILE A 353 -11.53 0.32 3.54
N SER A 354 -11.95 1.32 2.75
CA SER A 354 -13.27 1.35 2.13
C SER A 354 -13.57 0.08 1.34
N ALA A 355 -12.67 -0.32 0.43
CA ALA A 355 -12.77 -1.55 -0.35
C ALA A 355 -12.93 -2.82 0.51
N THR A 356 -12.26 -2.86 1.67
CA THR A 356 -12.27 -4.01 2.59
C THR A 356 -13.59 -4.13 3.34
N PHE A 357 -14.20 -3.00 3.73
CA PHE A 357 -15.35 -2.97 4.66
C PHE A 357 -16.68 -2.53 4.02
N SER A 358 -16.70 -2.14 2.75
CA SER A 358 -17.91 -1.79 1.99
C SER A 358 -18.64 -2.99 1.36
N VAL A 359 -18.12 -4.21 1.53
CA VAL A 359 -18.67 -5.43 0.91
C VAL A 359 -19.54 -6.28 1.83
N GLN A 360 -20.38 -7.14 1.24
CA GLN A 360 -21.32 -7.99 1.98
C GLN A 360 -20.62 -9.01 2.90
N TRP A 361 -19.48 -9.54 2.48
CA TRP A 361 -18.65 -10.48 3.24
C TRP A 361 -17.46 -9.77 3.90
N ARG A 362 -17.68 -8.57 4.43
CA ARG A 362 -16.64 -7.85 5.17
C ARG A 362 -16.22 -8.61 6.44
N PRO A 363 -14.95 -8.53 6.83
CA PRO A 363 -14.51 -9.03 8.13
C PRO A 363 -15.07 -8.17 9.27
N ASP A 364 -15.00 -8.70 10.50
CA ASP A 364 -15.25 -7.89 11.70
C ASP A 364 -14.14 -6.86 11.87
N ILE A 365 -14.48 -5.59 11.67
CA ILE A 365 -13.54 -4.46 11.80
C ILE A 365 -12.92 -4.38 13.20
N ASN A 366 -13.62 -4.87 14.23
CA ASN A 366 -13.18 -4.85 15.63
C ASN A 366 -12.33 -6.07 16.03
N THR A 367 -11.95 -6.91 15.07
CA THR A 367 -10.98 -8.00 15.29
C THR A 367 -9.71 -7.46 15.95
N LEU A 368 -9.25 -8.12 17.02
CA LEU A 368 -8.04 -7.72 17.75
C LEU A 368 -6.79 -7.74 16.85
N SER A 369 -5.93 -6.75 17.05
CA SER A 369 -4.70 -6.55 16.30
C SER A 369 -3.61 -7.56 16.69
N GLY A 370 -2.81 -7.94 15.70
CA GLY A 370 -1.54 -8.64 15.88
C GLY A 370 -0.37 -7.72 16.24
N LEU A 371 -0.54 -6.40 16.18
CA LEU A 371 0.48 -5.41 16.49
C LEU A 371 0.52 -5.07 17.97
N PHE A 372 1.68 -4.58 18.40
CA PHE A 372 1.96 -4.09 19.75
C PHE A 372 1.59 -5.08 20.86
N ILE A 373 1.53 -6.38 20.54
CA ILE A 373 1.27 -7.42 21.53
C ILE A 373 2.36 -7.35 22.60
N ARG A 374 1.92 -7.29 23.85
CA ARG A 374 2.77 -7.35 25.04
C ARG A 374 2.24 -8.39 26.00
N ARG A 375 3.05 -8.74 26.99
CA ARG A 375 2.63 -9.56 28.13
C ARG A 375 2.89 -8.78 29.40
N CYS A 376 1.93 -8.77 30.31
CA CYS A 376 2.14 -8.18 31.63
C CYS A 376 3.26 -8.95 32.34
N SER A 377 4.32 -8.24 32.74
CA SER A 377 5.48 -8.82 33.43
C SER A 377 5.14 -9.42 34.79
N CYS A 378 4.04 -8.99 35.41
CA CYS A 378 3.58 -9.49 36.72
C CYS A 378 2.68 -10.73 36.62
N CYS A 379 1.59 -10.68 35.85
CA CYS A 379 0.59 -11.75 35.80
C CYS A 379 0.65 -12.63 34.54
N GLY A 380 1.47 -12.25 33.54
CA GLY A 380 1.62 -12.99 32.28
C GLY A 380 0.47 -12.82 31.28
N LEU A 381 -0.53 -11.98 31.58
CA LEU A 381 -1.65 -11.70 30.69
C LEU A 381 -1.16 -11.16 29.34
N GLU A 382 -1.63 -11.75 28.24
CA GLU A 382 -1.37 -11.25 26.89
C GLU A 382 -2.25 -10.04 26.61
N LEU A 383 -1.62 -8.90 26.33
CA LEU A 383 -2.25 -7.61 26.09
C LEU A 383 -2.37 -7.41 24.57
N LYS A 384 -3.59 -7.56 24.05
CA LYS A 384 -3.93 -7.38 22.62
C LYS A 384 -4.81 -6.15 22.45
N LEU A 385 -4.49 -5.36 21.44
CA LEU A 385 -5.15 -4.10 21.17
C LEU A 385 -6.32 -4.26 20.20
N GLY A 386 -7.34 -3.43 20.34
CA GLY A 386 -8.34 -3.23 19.28
C GLY A 386 -7.75 -2.44 18.10
N PRO A 387 -8.48 -2.35 16.96
CA PRO A 387 -8.03 -1.60 15.79
C PRO A 387 -7.81 -0.11 16.09
N LEU A 388 -8.66 0.52 16.90
CA LEU A 388 -8.56 1.95 17.24
C LEU A 388 -7.47 2.24 18.28
N HIS A 389 -7.21 1.31 19.22
CA HIS A 389 -6.02 1.39 20.08
C HIS A 389 -4.72 1.27 19.27
N THR A 390 -4.73 0.36 18.29
CA THR A 390 -3.59 0.15 17.38
C THR A 390 -3.35 1.39 16.51
N LEU A 391 -4.41 2.00 15.98
CA LEU A 391 -4.34 3.30 15.29
C LEU A 391 -3.75 4.37 16.19
N THR A 392 -4.19 4.45 17.46
CA THR A 392 -3.67 5.40 18.45
C THR A 392 -2.17 5.22 18.66
N LEU A 393 -1.69 3.98 18.79
CA LEU A 393 -0.25 3.72 18.90
C LEU A 393 0.50 4.01 17.60
N ALA A 394 -0.05 3.68 16.43
CA ALA A 394 0.57 4.05 15.16
C ALA A 394 0.71 5.58 15.04
N ALA A 395 -0.30 6.35 15.47
CA ALA A 395 -0.23 7.80 15.50
C ALA A 395 0.83 8.30 16.49
N PHE A 396 0.96 7.64 17.65
CA PHE A 396 2.00 7.93 18.63
C PHE A 396 3.39 7.74 18.03
N PHE A 397 3.63 6.61 17.36
CA PHE A 397 4.93 6.32 16.72
C PHE A 397 5.23 7.26 15.54
N LEU A 398 4.22 7.65 14.77
CA LEU A 398 4.38 8.68 13.74
C LEU A 398 4.77 10.03 14.34
N ALA A 399 4.20 10.44 15.47
CA ALA A 399 4.56 11.68 16.14
C ALA A 399 5.96 11.63 16.79
N ASP A 400 6.29 10.51 17.45
CA ASP A 400 7.53 10.34 18.22
C ASP A 400 8.75 10.12 17.32
N ASN A 401 8.55 9.49 16.15
CA ASN A 401 9.60 9.18 15.16
C ASN A 401 9.34 9.89 13.82
N ALA A 402 8.78 11.10 13.91
CA ALA A 402 8.22 11.87 12.81
C ALA A 402 9.23 12.18 11.69
N MET A 403 8.72 12.10 10.46
CA MET A 403 9.34 12.78 9.33
C MET A 403 9.01 14.29 9.36
N PRO A 404 9.84 15.17 8.77
CA PRO A 404 9.59 16.61 8.78
C PRO A 404 8.21 16.98 8.21
N GLY A 405 7.49 17.82 8.96
CA GLY A 405 6.16 18.32 8.63
C GLY A 405 4.99 17.42 9.04
N GLU A 406 5.24 16.30 9.74
CA GLU A 406 4.17 15.46 10.28
C GLU A 406 3.25 16.25 11.22
N ASN A 407 1.94 16.16 10.94
CA ASN A 407 0.88 16.91 11.61
C ASN A 407 -0.30 16.00 12.05
N LEU A 408 -0.14 14.69 11.88
CA LEU A 408 -1.12 13.62 12.16
C LEU A 408 -2.44 13.72 11.38
N PHE A 409 -2.54 14.56 10.36
CA PHE A 409 -3.71 14.64 9.49
C PHE A 409 -4.05 13.26 8.90
N GLY A 410 -3.06 12.52 8.41
CA GLY A 410 -3.30 11.19 7.83
C GLY A 410 -3.90 10.20 8.82
N MET A 411 -3.50 10.26 10.09
CA MET A 411 -4.06 9.39 11.14
C MET A 411 -5.48 9.82 11.54
N VAL A 412 -5.77 11.13 11.53
CA VAL A 412 -7.13 11.64 11.68
C VAL A 412 -8.03 11.12 10.54
N CYS A 413 -7.53 11.12 9.30
CA CYS A 413 -8.26 10.57 8.15
C CYS A 413 -8.54 9.08 8.33
N CYS A 414 -7.54 8.28 8.72
CA CYS A 414 -7.72 6.86 8.99
C CYS A 414 -8.73 6.61 10.13
N LEU A 415 -8.71 7.41 11.19
CA LEU A 415 -9.64 7.29 12.31
C LEU A 415 -11.08 7.52 11.83
N VAL A 416 -11.33 8.65 11.17
CA VAL A 416 -12.68 8.99 10.69
C VAL A 416 -13.16 7.96 9.68
N CYS A 417 -12.29 7.49 8.79
CA CYS A 417 -12.60 6.41 7.85
C CYS A 417 -13.02 5.11 8.58
N LEU A 418 -12.25 4.65 9.57
CA LEU A 418 -12.59 3.45 10.34
C LEU A 418 -13.90 3.59 11.12
N LEU A 419 -14.14 4.76 11.74
CA LEU A 419 -15.40 5.06 12.42
C LEU A 419 -16.58 5.04 11.42
N THR A 420 -16.38 5.54 10.19
CA THR A 420 -17.39 5.50 9.13
C THR A 420 -17.74 4.05 8.74
N TYR A 421 -16.80 3.12 8.90
CA TYR A 421 -17.01 1.67 8.75
C TYR A 421 -17.31 0.91 10.06
N ARG A 422 -17.66 1.65 11.15
CA ARG A 422 -18.09 1.13 12.46
C ARG A 422 -17.03 0.41 13.29
N ALA A 423 -15.78 0.83 13.20
CA ALA A 423 -14.86 0.56 14.29
C ALA A 423 -15.45 1.18 15.57
N ASP A 424 -15.54 0.42 16.65
CA ASP A 424 -16.21 0.86 17.88
C ASP A 424 -15.22 1.53 18.83
N PRO A 425 -15.33 2.85 19.07
CA PRO A 425 -14.41 3.58 19.96
C PRO A 425 -14.69 3.33 21.44
N CYS A 426 -15.75 2.59 21.80
CA CYS A 426 -16.08 2.26 23.19
C CYS A 426 -15.60 0.85 23.59
N ILE A 427 -14.98 0.09 22.68
CA ILE A 427 -14.39 -1.21 23.04
C ILE A 427 -13.20 -0.94 23.95
N ALA A 428 -13.26 -1.43 25.19
CA ALA A 428 -12.14 -1.42 26.11
C ALA A 428 -11.35 -2.73 26.04
N VAL A 429 -10.02 -2.63 26.11
CA VAL A 429 -9.11 -3.79 26.16
C VAL A 429 -8.08 -3.59 27.26
N GLU A 430 -7.47 -4.67 27.73
CA GLU A 430 -6.41 -4.61 28.73
C GLU A 430 -5.12 -4.05 28.11
N VAL A 431 -4.71 -2.86 28.56
CA VAL A 431 -3.53 -2.15 28.07
C VAL A 431 -2.59 -1.83 29.23
N SER A 432 -1.28 -1.90 28.99
CA SER A 432 -0.26 -1.38 29.90
C SER A 432 0.70 -0.47 29.14
N ILE A 433 0.60 0.83 29.39
CA ILE A 433 1.50 1.83 28.78
C ILE A 433 2.97 1.57 29.15
N PRO A 434 3.33 1.24 30.42
CA PRO A 434 4.69 0.84 30.74
C PRO A 434 5.19 -0.33 29.88
N GLU A 435 4.41 -1.39 29.68
CA GLU A 435 4.81 -2.52 28.83
C GLU A 435 4.94 -2.12 27.35
N LEU A 436 4.02 -1.30 26.84
CA LEU A 436 4.07 -0.79 25.47
C LEU A 436 5.34 0.03 25.22
N LEU A 437 5.77 0.80 26.23
CA LEU A 437 6.96 1.65 26.19
C LEU A 437 8.24 0.96 26.66
N GLY A 438 8.21 -0.34 26.97
CA GLY A 438 9.39 -1.11 27.40
C GLY A 438 9.87 -0.80 28.82
N ARG A 439 8.97 -0.32 29.69
CA ARG A 439 9.19 0.09 31.09
C ARG A 439 8.38 -0.73 32.09
N GLY A 440 7.91 -1.93 31.71
CA GLY A 440 7.13 -2.81 32.57
C GLY A 440 7.86 -3.17 33.87
N SER A 441 7.11 -3.33 34.95
CA SER A 441 7.61 -3.82 36.24
C SER A 441 7.04 -5.20 36.57
N VAL A 442 7.86 -6.04 37.22
CA VAL A 442 7.47 -7.36 37.74
C VAL A 442 6.76 -7.26 39.10
N ASP A 443 6.79 -6.10 39.76
CA ASP A 443 6.37 -5.97 41.16
C ASP A 443 4.84 -5.92 41.33
N ARG A 444 4.12 -5.43 40.31
CA ARG A 444 2.65 -5.35 40.30
C ARG A 444 2.10 -5.24 38.88
N CYS A 445 0.85 -5.65 38.68
CA CYS A 445 0.15 -5.37 37.43
C CYS A 445 0.00 -3.86 37.22
N GLN A 446 0.40 -3.40 36.02
CA GLN A 446 0.25 -2.01 35.56
C GLN A 446 -0.60 -1.96 34.28
N HIS A 447 -1.41 -2.99 34.05
CA HIS A 447 -2.41 -2.97 32.99
C HIS A 447 -3.77 -2.60 33.57
N SER A 448 -4.61 -1.97 32.75
CA SER A 448 -6.02 -1.76 33.03
C SER A 448 -6.82 -1.81 31.73
N SER A 449 -8.10 -2.13 31.86
CA SER A 449 -9.07 -1.98 30.78
C SER A 449 -9.19 -0.51 30.37
N MET A 450 -8.87 -0.19 29.12
CA MET A 450 -8.92 1.16 28.57
C MET A 450 -9.61 1.18 27.21
N GLU A 451 -10.42 2.20 26.96
CA GLU A 451 -10.87 2.60 25.63
C GLU A 451 -9.74 3.29 24.83
N PRO A 452 -9.82 3.39 23.49
CA PRO A 452 -8.83 4.10 22.68
C PRO A 452 -8.62 5.56 23.12
N ALA A 453 -9.71 6.26 23.48
CA ALA A 453 -9.62 7.65 23.95
C ALA A 453 -8.85 7.76 25.28
N GLU A 454 -9.06 6.82 26.19
CA GLU A 454 -8.38 6.76 27.50
C GLU A 454 -6.89 6.50 27.30
N LEU A 455 -6.54 5.52 26.44
CA LEU A 455 -5.16 5.27 26.05
C LEU A 455 -4.48 6.51 25.46
N ALA A 456 -5.15 7.21 24.54
CA ALA A 456 -4.61 8.41 23.89
C ALA A 456 -4.33 9.54 24.89
N LEU A 457 -5.21 9.73 25.88
CA LEU A 457 -5.05 10.74 26.93
C LEU A 457 -3.89 10.42 27.88
N GLU A 458 -3.76 9.16 28.29
CA GLU A 458 -2.72 8.76 29.22
C GLU A 458 -1.34 8.86 28.55
N ILE A 459 -1.20 8.43 27.29
CA ILE A 459 0.00 8.66 26.48
C ILE A 459 0.32 10.17 26.39
N TYR A 460 -0.69 11.00 26.12
CA TYR A 460 -0.51 12.45 26.03
C TYR A 460 0.04 13.05 27.34
N SER A 461 -0.47 12.57 28.47
CA SER A 461 -0.03 13.03 29.79
C SER A 461 1.44 12.68 30.08
N GLU A 462 1.93 11.53 29.59
CA GLU A 462 3.33 11.12 29.75
C GLU A 462 4.31 11.79 28.78
N ARG A 463 3.82 12.37 27.68
CA ARG A 463 4.64 12.84 26.55
C ARG A 463 4.44 14.31 26.20
N MET A 464 3.66 15.03 27.01
CA MET A 464 3.36 16.45 26.81
C MET A 464 4.64 17.27 26.60
N GLY A 465 4.69 18.01 25.48
CA GLY A 465 5.77 18.96 25.16
C GLY A 465 6.95 18.41 24.36
N LEU A 466 6.94 17.14 23.94
CA LEU A 466 8.01 16.56 23.11
C LEU A 466 7.77 16.68 21.60
N TRP A 467 6.51 16.80 21.18
CA TRP A 467 6.13 16.89 19.77
C TRP A 467 6.05 18.33 19.27
N THR A 468 6.06 18.48 17.94
CA THR A 468 5.78 19.75 17.28
C THR A 468 4.36 20.23 17.60
N ASP A 469 4.13 21.54 17.51
CA ASP A 469 2.79 22.12 17.72
C ASP A 469 1.75 21.53 16.76
N GLU A 470 2.17 21.24 15.52
CA GLU A 470 1.32 20.64 14.48
C GLU A 470 0.92 19.21 14.84
N ALA A 471 1.86 18.36 15.26
CA ALA A 471 1.57 17.00 15.70
C ALA A 471 0.73 17.00 16.99
N ASN A 472 1.02 17.89 17.95
CA ASN A 472 0.19 18.06 19.15
C ASN A 472 -1.25 18.45 18.80
N ARG A 473 -1.44 19.35 17.82
CA ARG A 473 -2.77 19.73 17.33
C ARG A 473 -3.51 18.54 16.73
N GLY A 474 -2.86 17.78 15.84
CA GLY A 474 -3.46 16.58 15.25
C GLY A 474 -3.80 15.50 16.28
N TRP A 475 -2.95 15.31 17.30
CA TRP A 475 -3.21 14.37 18.39
C TRP A 475 -4.45 14.77 19.22
N ARG A 476 -4.60 16.06 19.52
CA ARG A 476 -5.78 16.58 20.24
C ARG A 476 -7.07 16.40 19.43
N ILE A 477 -7.01 16.60 18.11
CA ILE A 477 -8.14 16.31 17.22
C ILE A 477 -8.48 14.82 17.25
N LEU A 478 -7.49 13.93 17.18
CA LEU A 478 -7.66 12.48 17.27
C LEU A 478 -8.38 12.08 18.58
N ILE A 479 -7.94 12.61 19.73
CA ILE A 479 -8.59 12.39 21.03
C ILE A 479 -10.05 12.89 21.01
N ALA A 480 -10.28 14.09 20.48
CA ALA A 480 -11.62 14.67 20.47
C ALA A 480 -12.59 13.86 19.60
N ILE A 481 -12.14 13.39 18.43
CA ILE A 481 -12.94 12.52 17.55
C ILE A 481 -13.28 11.19 18.22
N LEU A 482 -12.31 10.55 18.90
CA LEU A 482 -12.57 9.30 19.63
C LEU A 482 -13.63 9.46 20.74
N ARG A 483 -13.80 10.67 21.29
CA ARG A 483 -14.80 10.97 22.31
C ARG A 483 -16.19 11.32 21.74
N LEU A 484 -16.27 11.85 20.51
CA LEU A 484 -17.55 12.26 19.90
C LEU A 484 -18.59 11.14 19.86
N ASP A 485 -18.18 9.90 19.57
CA ASP A 485 -19.11 8.78 19.40
C ASP A 485 -19.54 8.16 20.75
N ARG A 486 -18.83 8.48 21.84
CA ARG A 486 -19.20 8.08 23.21
C ARG A 486 -20.47 8.80 23.67
N GLU A 487 -20.56 10.10 23.34
CA GLU A 487 -21.63 10.98 23.80
C GLU A 487 -22.95 10.76 23.05
N ASP A 488 -22.91 10.26 21.80
CA ASP A 488 -24.10 10.01 20.98
C ASP A 488 -24.77 8.66 21.33
N LYS A 489 -24.01 7.64 21.77
CA LYS A 489 -24.55 6.34 22.20
C LYS A 489 -25.35 6.38 23.51
N ASP A 490 -25.07 7.35 24.40
CA ASP A 490 -25.82 7.55 25.64
C ASP A 490 -27.19 8.21 25.41
N LEU A 491 -27.39 8.85 24.25
CA LEU A 491 -28.65 9.47 23.83
C LEU A 491 -29.41 8.51 22.91
N ASN A 492 -30.08 7.50 23.48
CA ASN A 492 -31.00 6.59 22.80
C ASN A 492 -32.06 7.34 21.95
N ASN A 493 -31.70 7.72 20.73
CA ASN A 493 -32.58 8.44 19.82
C ASN A 493 -32.86 7.55 18.61
N GLU A 494 -33.74 6.57 18.80
CA GLU A 494 -34.18 5.59 17.79
C GLU A 494 -34.77 6.23 16.51
N ASN A 495 -34.96 7.56 16.48
CA ASN A 495 -35.52 8.31 15.35
C ASN A 495 -34.49 9.04 14.45
N LEU A 496 -33.18 9.03 14.76
CA LEU A 496 -32.13 9.65 13.90
C LEU A 496 -31.50 8.68 12.89
N ASN A 497 -31.87 7.39 12.94
CA ASN A 497 -31.25 6.29 12.16
C ASN A 497 -31.74 6.12 10.72
N LYS A 498 -32.42 7.11 10.12
CA LYS A 498 -32.78 7.11 8.70
C LYS A 498 -32.16 8.32 7.99
N CYS A 499 -30.92 8.19 7.54
CA CYS A 499 -30.43 8.98 6.43
C CYS A 499 -31.03 8.37 5.16
N ASP A 500 -31.77 9.17 4.41
CA ASP A 500 -32.16 8.81 3.05
C ASP A 500 -30.91 8.96 2.18
N HIS A 501 -30.20 7.85 1.99
CA HIS A 501 -29.17 7.76 0.98
C HIS A 501 -29.89 7.48 -0.36
N SER A 502 -30.59 8.48 -0.89
CA SER A 502 -31.20 8.42 -2.22
C SER A 502 -30.10 8.49 -3.29
N ILE A 503 -29.21 7.50 -3.29
CA ILE A 503 -28.09 7.34 -4.22
C ILE A 503 -28.41 6.10 -5.06
N HIS A 504 -28.47 6.27 -6.39
CA HIS A 504 -28.69 5.28 -7.46
C HIS A 504 -29.23 3.88 -7.09
N GLU A 505 -30.38 3.47 -7.67
CA GLU A 505 -31.08 2.19 -7.40
C GLU A 505 -30.18 0.93 -7.41
N GLU A 506 -29.09 0.93 -8.19
CA GLU A 506 -28.14 -0.18 -8.31
C GLU A 506 -27.31 -0.44 -7.05
N TYR A 507 -27.12 0.57 -6.19
CA TYR A 507 -26.32 0.47 -4.96
C TYR A 507 -27.15 0.30 -3.68
N GLU A 508 -28.48 0.21 -3.77
CA GLU A 508 -29.38 0.10 -2.60
C GLU A 508 -28.97 -1.02 -1.62
N ARG A 509 -28.40 -2.14 -2.12
CA ARG A 509 -27.96 -3.26 -1.27
C ARG A 509 -26.67 -2.96 -0.48
N ILE A 510 -25.73 -2.24 -1.08
CA ILE A 510 -24.49 -1.79 -0.42
C ILE A 510 -24.82 -0.64 0.55
N ILE A 511 -25.72 0.25 0.14
CA ILE A 511 -26.21 1.37 0.95
C ILE A 511 -26.95 0.87 2.22
N LYS A 512 -27.67 -0.25 2.17
CA LYS A 512 -28.26 -0.88 3.38
C LYS A 512 -27.21 -1.37 4.39
N LEU A 513 -25.94 -1.55 3.99
CA LEU A 513 -24.84 -1.90 4.88
C LEU A 513 -24.19 -0.67 5.54
N LEU A 514 -24.36 0.51 4.92
CA LEU A 514 -23.91 1.80 5.42
C LEU A 514 -24.94 2.32 6.42
N HIS A 515 -24.56 2.42 7.71
CA HIS A 515 -25.43 3.07 8.70
C HIS A 515 -25.17 4.56 8.75
N CYS A 516 -26.19 5.25 9.24
CA CYS A 516 -26.19 6.68 9.50
C CYS A 516 -25.31 6.96 10.71
N GLY A 517 -24.10 7.44 10.49
CA GLY A 517 -23.16 7.78 11.55
C GLY A 517 -23.50 9.11 12.24
N ASN A 518 -22.73 9.45 13.27
CA ASN A 518 -22.78 10.75 13.94
C ASN A 518 -22.60 11.88 12.91
N ARG A 519 -23.52 12.86 12.89
CA ARG A 519 -23.49 13.98 11.93
C ARG A 519 -22.17 14.76 11.97
N LYS A 520 -21.61 14.99 13.16
CA LYS A 520 -20.33 15.69 13.33
C LYS A 520 -19.20 14.90 12.66
N GLN A 521 -19.20 13.58 12.83
CA GLN A 521 -18.24 12.70 12.16
C GLN A 521 -18.42 12.74 10.63
N GLY A 522 -19.65 12.73 10.11
CA GLY A 522 -19.91 12.84 8.68
C GLY A 522 -19.42 14.16 8.08
N GLN A 523 -19.56 15.29 8.79
CA GLN A 523 -19.00 16.58 8.39
C GLN A 523 -17.47 16.53 8.26
N ILE A 524 -16.79 15.91 9.23
CA ILE A 524 -15.33 15.74 9.19
C ILE A 524 -14.95 14.82 8.01
N TRP A 525 -15.69 13.74 7.79
CA TRP A 525 -15.41 12.81 6.70
C TRP A 525 -15.58 13.44 5.32
N ALA A 526 -16.62 14.26 5.11
CA ALA A 526 -16.81 15.01 3.87
C ALA A 526 -15.64 15.97 3.60
N ALA A 527 -15.22 16.74 4.62
CA ALA A 527 -14.09 17.67 4.51
C ALA A 527 -12.76 16.94 4.22
N VAL A 528 -12.51 15.81 4.89
CA VAL A 528 -11.32 14.98 4.68
C VAL A 528 -11.28 14.43 3.26
N GLN A 529 -12.38 13.88 2.75
CA GLN A 529 -12.45 13.38 1.38
C GLN A 529 -12.16 14.50 0.38
N ALA A 530 -12.75 15.68 0.57
CA ALA A 530 -12.51 16.82 -0.32
C ALA A 530 -11.03 17.23 -0.33
N GLU A 531 -10.38 17.33 0.82
CA GLU A 531 -8.94 17.63 0.91
C GLU A 531 -8.09 16.56 0.20
N LEU A 532 -8.36 15.27 0.45
CA LEU A 532 -7.67 14.15 -0.22
C LEU A 532 -7.88 14.12 -1.73
N LEU A 533 -9.02 14.58 -2.23
CA LEU A 533 -9.36 14.54 -3.66
C LEU A 533 -9.04 15.83 -4.42
N THR A 534 -8.62 16.89 -3.73
CA THR A 534 -8.37 18.21 -4.37
C THR A 534 -6.98 18.77 -4.15
N TYR A 535 -6.24 18.31 -3.14
CA TYR A 535 -4.97 18.92 -2.78
C TYR A 535 -3.76 17.98 -2.84
N ARG A 536 -2.71 18.41 -3.53
CA ARG A 536 -1.36 17.86 -3.42
C ARG A 536 -0.34 18.97 -3.34
N ARG A 537 0.76 18.72 -2.65
CA ARG A 537 1.92 19.61 -2.60
C ARG A 537 2.55 19.70 -4.00
N LEU A 538 2.56 20.88 -4.62
CA LEU A 538 3.13 21.07 -5.96
C LEU A 538 4.63 21.36 -5.93
N ARG A 539 5.08 22.11 -4.91
CA ARG A 539 6.48 22.50 -4.68
C ARG A 539 6.92 22.16 -3.26
N GLU A 540 8.24 22.00 -3.08
CA GLU A 540 8.85 21.65 -1.78
C GLU A 540 8.72 22.72 -0.69
N TYR A 541 8.05 23.83 -0.94
CA TYR A 541 7.77 24.84 0.09
C TYR A 541 6.27 25.09 0.26
N ASP A 542 5.42 24.46 -0.56
CA ASP A 542 3.98 24.48 -0.31
C ASP A 542 3.70 23.67 0.97
N GLY A 543 2.65 24.08 1.68
CA GLY A 543 2.19 23.41 2.90
C GLY A 543 1.82 21.94 2.65
N TRP A 544 1.77 21.17 3.72
CA TRP A 544 1.31 19.79 3.62
C TRP A 544 -0.21 19.68 3.50
N LEU A 545 -0.95 20.69 3.97
CA LEU A 545 -2.39 20.83 3.87
C LEU A 545 -2.74 22.05 3.02
N SER A 546 -3.88 22.01 2.36
CA SER A 546 -4.42 23.14 1.63
C SER A 546 -4.83 24.26 2.59
N GLN A 547 -4.99 25.47 2.04
CA GLN A 547 -5.57 26.59 2.79
C GLN A 547 -7.05 26.39 3.12
N ASN A 548 -7.69 25.37 2.53
CA ASN A 548 -9.10 25.05 2.76
C ASN A 548 -9.31 24.05 3.91
N PHE A 549 -8.24 23.42 4.43
CA PHE A 549 -8.32 22.46 5.52
C PHE A 549 -7.55 22.95 6.75
N ASP A 550 -8.26 23.60 7.67
CA ASP A 550 -7.67 24.18 8.89
C ASP A 550 -7.83 23.25 10.10
N MET A 551 -6.73 22.57 10.45
CA MET A 551 -6.65 21.70 11.64
C MET A 551 -6.87 22.47 12.95
N GLU A 552 -6.53 23.76 13.04
CA GLU A 552 -6.73 24.56 14.24
C GLU A 552 -8.21 24.89 14.40
N LYS A 553 -8.89 25.26 13.31
CA LYS A 553 -10.34 25.44 13.28
C LYS A 553 -11.07 24.15 13.68
N LEU A 554 -10.68 23.02 13.11
CA LEU A 554 -11.23 21.70 13.48
C LEU A 554 -11.02 21.39 14.95
N ARG A 555 -9.80 21.56 15.49
CA ARG A 555 -9.52 21.34 16.92
C ARG A 555 -10.42 22.19 17.80
N ASN A 556 -10.50 23.50 17.52
CA ASN A 556 -11.31 24.43 18.31
C ASN A 556 -12.80 24.12 18.21
N ALA A 557 -13.29 23.65 17.06
CA ALA A 557 -14.68 23.23 16.91
C ALA A 557 -15.00 22.01 17.78
N LEU A 558 -14.10 21.01 17.78
CA LEU A 558 -14.30 19.77 18.53
C LEU A 558 -14.15 19.94 20.05
N GLU A 559 -13.12 20.65 20.51
CA GLU A 559 -12.84 20.77 21.95
C GLU A 559 -13.81 21.69 22.69
N ASN A 560 -14.45 22.62 21.98
CA ASN A 560 -15.45 23.53 22.54
C ASN A 560 -16.88 23.14 22.19
N ASP A 561 -17.08 21.96 21.59
CA ASP A 561 -18.36 21.47 21.09
C ASP A 561 -19.14 22.51 20.24
N ASN A 562 -18.41 23.21 19.36
CA ASN A 562 -18.95 24.30 18.55
C ASN A 562 -19.39 23.80 17.16
N GLU A 563 -20.66 23.39 17.07
CA GLU A 563 -21.27 22.90 15.82
C GLU A 563 -21.27 23.92 14.68
N GLU A 564 -21.39 25.21 14.97
CA GLU A 564 -21.34 26.25 13.95
C GLU A 564 -19.94 26.31 13.33
N LEU A 565 -18.90 26.32 14.17
CA LEU A 565 -17.52 26.32 13.71
C LEU A 565 -17.17 25.04 12.95
N LEU A 566 -17.71 23.88 13.37
CA LEU A 566 -17.53 22.61 12.68
C LEU A 566 -18.21 22.61 11.30
N ARG A 567 -19.43 23.15 11.22
CA ARG A 567 -20.14 23.33 9.96
C ARG A 567 -19.38 24.27 9.02
N GLU A 568 -18.92 25.41 9.52
CA GLU A 568 -18.11 26.32 8.70
C GLU A 568 -16.78 25.71 8.24
N PHE A 569 -16.17 24.84 9.06
CA PHE A 569 -15.01 24.06 8.67
C PHE A 569 -15.36 23.08 7.54
N ALA A 570 -16.46 22.33 7.70
CA ALA A 570 -16.85 21.30 6.75
C ALA A 570 -17.38 21.86 5.42
N ASP A 571 -18.21 22.89 5.45
CA ASP A 571 -18.80 23.48 4.25
C ASP A 571 -17.77 24.33 3.46
N GLY A 572 -16.64 24.65 4.10
CA GLY A 572 -15.51 25.33 3.47
C GLY A 572 -15.90 26.66 2.83
N LEU A 573 -16.77 27.44 3.47
CA LEU A 573 -17.40 28.64 2.90
C LEU A 573 -16.39 29.52 2.14
N ASP A 574 -16.71 29.85 0.89
CA ASP A 574 -16.00 30.90 0.18
C ASP A 574 -16.38 32.25 0.80
N HIS A 575 -15.44 32.89 1.47
CA HIS A 575 -15.63 34.19 2.11
C HIS A 575 -16.05 35.30 1.13
N THR A 576 -15.91 35.08 -0.19
CA THR A 576 -16.29 36.05 -1.22
C THR A 576 -17.71 35.83 -1.77
N SER A 577 -18.21 34.60 -1.86
CA SER A 577 -19.54 34.27 -2.41
C SER A 577 -20.58 33.84 -1.36
N GLY A 578 -20.12 33.36 -0.20
CA GLY A 578 -20.99 32.78 0.84
C GLY A 578 -21.54 31.39 0.47
N GLU A 579 -21.09 30.79 -0.63
CA GLU A 579 -21.51 29.46 -1.07
C GLU A 579 -20.62 28.37 -0.47
N SER A 580 -21.21 27.18 -0.25
CA SER A 580 -20.48 25.97 0.16
C SER A 580 -19.51 25.56 -0.94
N LYS A 581 -18.27 25.22 -0.57
CA LYS A 581 -17.30 24.65 -1.53
C LYS A 581 -17.56 23.17 -1.79
N LEU A 582 -18.21 22.48 -0.86
CA LEU A 582 -18.50 21.05 -0.97
C LEU A 582 -19.88 20.80 -1.57
N GLN A 583 -19.96 19.75 -2.39
CA GLN A 583 -21.23 19.19 -2.85
C GLN A 583 -22.08 18.73 -1.67
N ALA A 584 -23.38 18.58 -1.88
CA ALA A 584 -24.27 18.10 -0.83
C ALA A 584 -23.88 16.67 -0.41
N TYR A 585 -23.78 16.46 0.91
CA TYR A 585 -23.41 15.18 1.51
C TYR A 585 -24.39 14.77 2.62
N SER A 586 -24.39 13.47 2.90
CA SER A 586 -25.23 12.82 3.91
C SER A 586 -24.71 13.06 5.32
N ASN A 587 -25.51 12.72 6.34
CA ASN A 587 -25.06 12.77 7.74
C ASN A 587 -23.84 11.86 8.02
N CYS A 588 -23.54 10.91 7.12
CA CYS A 588 -22.37 10.05 7.19
C CYS A 588 -21.15 10.62 6.47
N GLY A 589 -21.28 11.76 5.79
CA GLY A 589 -20.24 12.33 4.94
C GLY A 589 -20.15 11.70 3.55
N TYR A 590 -21.18 11.00 3.08
CA TYR A 590 -21.23 10.49 1.70
C TYR A 590 -21.88 11.53 0.78
N PHE A 591 -21.23 11.85 -0.33
CA PHE A 591 -21.78 12.80 -1.32
C PHE A 591 -22.94 12.17 -2.08
N TYR A 592 -24.06 12.89 -2.23
CA TYR A 592 -25.28 12.32 -2.80
C TYR A 592 -25.15 11.97 -4.28
N ASP A 593 -24.42 12.80 -5.03
CA ASP A 593 -24.21 12.62 -6.48
C ASP A 593 -22.97 11.78 -6.80
N ALA A 594 -22.34 11.17 -5.80
CA ALA A 594 -21.21 10.28 -6.02
C ALA A 594 -21.69 8.93 -6.59
N MET A 595 -21.13 8.53 -7.73
CA MET A 595 -21.47 7.24 -8.36
C MET A 595 -21.08 6.05 -7.49
N ILE A 596 -19.95 6.15 -6.80
CA ILE A 596 -19.45 5.15 -5.86
C ILE A 596 -19.32 5.82 -4.49
N PRO A 597 -20.29 5.65 -3.57
CA PRO A 597 -20.33 6.39 -2.31
C PRO A 597 -19.06 6.27 -1.46
N PHE A 598 -18.35 5.14 -1.53
CA PHE A 598 -17.17 4.85 -0.73
C PHE A 598 -15.84 5.18 -1.43
N CYS A 599 -15.89 5.72 -2.65
CA CYS A 599 -14.74 6.16 -3.44
C CYS A 599 -15.16 7.35 -4.32
N ALA A 600 -15.58 8.44 -3.67
CA ALA A 600 -16.02 9.64 -4.36
C ALA A 600 -14.90 10.21 -5.25
N ARG A 601 -15.29 10.78 -6.38
CA ARG A 601 -14.37 11.39 -7.35
C ARG A 601 -14.20 12.88 -7.07
N ARG A 602 -13.14 13.46 -7.60
CA ARG A 602 -12.82 14.90 -7.42
C ARG A 602 -13.99 15.79 -7.83
N GLU A 603 -14.64 15.47 -8.95
CA GLU A 603 -15.76 16.24 -9.50
C GLU A 603 -17.04 16.10 -8.65
N GLU A 604 -17.13 15.06 -7.83
CA GLU A 604 -18.32 14.72 -7.04
C GLU A 604 -18.29 15.31 -5.63
N VAL A 605 -17.14 15.84 -5.18
CA VAL A 605 -16.98 16.37 -3.82
C VAL A 605 -17.00 17.90 -3.75
N CYS A 606 -16.88 18.60 -4.88
CA CYS A 606 -16.74 20.06 -4.94
C CYS A 606 -17.81 20.74 -5.80
N ASN A 607 -18.35 21.87 -5.33
CA ASN A 607 -19.29 22.71 -6.10
C ASN A 607 -18.59 23.57 -7.16
N SER A 608 -17.30 23.85 -6.96
CA SER A 608 -16.49 24.65 -7.86
C SER A 608 -15.09 24.05 -8.01
N TYR A 609 -14.40 24.39 -9.11
CA TYR A 609 -13.07 23.87 -9.37
C TYR A 609 -12.00 24.65 -8.59
N TYR A 610 -11.44 24.04 -7.55
CA TYR A 610 -10.33 24.60 -6.76
C TYR A 610 -9.19 23.59 -6.49
N ALA A 611 -9.24 22.43 -7.15
CA ALA A 611 -8.22 21.40 -7.02
C ALA A 611 -6.90 21.81 -7.70
N ASN A 612 -5.77 21.32 -7.17
CA ASN A 612 -4.45 21.56 -7.74
C ASN A 612 -3.80 20.27 -8.30
N LEU A 613 -4.63 19.35 -8.79
CA LEU A 613 -4.21 18.01 -9.23
C LEU A 613 -3.84 17.89 -10.71
N ASP A 614 -3.91 18.98 -11.48
CA ASP A 614 -3.67 18.96 -12.94
C ASP A 614 -2.17 19.03 -13.32
N GLU A 615 -1.31 18.33 -12.58
CA GLU A 615 0.12 18.19 -12.90
C GLU A 615 0.33 16.88 -13.67
N TRP A 616 0.11 16.89 -14.98
CA TRP A 616 0.11 15.71 -15.85
C TRP A 616 1.36 14.82 -15.76
N GLY A 617 2.52 15.38 -15.37
CA GLY A 617 3.75 14.61 -15.15
C GLY A 617 3.75 13.74 -13.89
N ARG A 618 2.82 13.97 -12.95
CA ARG A 618 2.70 13.26 -11.66
C ARG A 618 1.33 12.64 -11.42
N THR A 619 0.36 12.93 -12.28
CA THR A 619 -1.02 12.43 -12.21
C THR A 619 -1.20 11.17 -13.08
N THR A 620 -1.80 10.13 -12.52
CA THR A 620 -2.34 8.98 -13.27
C THR A 620 -3.87 9.03 -13.22
N PHE A 621 -4.54 8.82 -14.34
CA PHE A 621 -6.00 8.66 -14.35
C PHE A 621 -6.33 7.17 -14.31
N ILE A 622 -7.18 6.78 -13.38
CA ILE A 622 -7.61 5.40 -13.21
C ILE A 622 -9.13 5.32 -13.30
N SER A 623 -9.63 4.42 -14.14
CA SER A 623 -11.06 4.13 -14.17
C SER A 623 -11.41 3.32 -12.93
N ASP A 624 -12.60 3.56 -12.40
CA ASP A 624 -13.15 2.69 -11.38
C ASP A 624 -13.32 1.29 -11.98
N TRP A 625 -12.90 0.25 -11.25
CA TRP A 625 -13.04 -1.12 -11.72
C TRP A 625 -14.53 -1.45 -11.83
N GLU A 626 -15.00 -1.77 -13.04
CA GLU A 626 -16.42 -2.09 -13.31
C GLU A 626 -16.88 -3.21 -12.37
N TYR A 627 -18.02 -2.97 -11.69
CA TYR A 627 -18.64 -3.86 -10.70
C TYR A 627 -19.41 -5.01 -11.33
#